data_AF-E4KLQ6-F1
#
_entry.id   AF-E4KLQ6-F1
#
_cell.length_a   1.000
_cell.length_b   1.000
_cell.length_c   1.000
_cell.angle_alpha   90.00
_cell.angle_beta   90.00
_cell.angle_gamma   90.00
#
_symmetry.space_group_name_H-M   'P 1'
#
loop_
_entity.id
_entity.type
_entity.pdbx_description
1 polymer ?
#
loop_
_entity_poly.entity_id
_entity_poly.type
_entity_poly.pdbx_seq_one_letter_code
_entity_poly.pdbx_strand_id
1 'polypeptide(L)' 'MPLFIVGLIPIIIGLMHGSILISLLGTVMTAGAVGDLMIVAKILGYKSSRTKQLILDHPTEGGCIIFEKG' A
#
# COMPACT_ATOMS: atom_id res chain seq x y z
N MET A 1 -2.82 0.07 5.27
CA MET A 1 -2.79 -1.28 5.88
C MET A 1 -1.50 -1.54 6.65
N PRO A 2 -1.48 -2.43 7.67
CA PRO A 2 -0.31 -2.69 8.51
C PRO A 2 0.71 -3.60 7.82
N LEU A 3 1.42 -3.07 6.81
CA LEU A 3 2.46 -3.77 6.04
C LEU A 3 3.54 -4.39 6.95
N PHE A 4 3.94 -3.66 8.00
CA PHE A 4 4.96 -4.14 8.91
C PHE A 4 4.47 -5.29 9.81
N ILE A 5 3.28 -5.14 10.41
CA ILE A 5 2.78 -6.09 11.41
C ILE A 5 2.31 -7.38 10.76
N VAL A 6 1.65 -7.29 9.60
CA VAL A 6 0.98 -8.43 8.95
C VAL A 6 1.77 -8.95 7.72
N GLY A 7 2.66 -8.13 7.15
CA GLY A 7 3.51 -8.54 6.03
C GLY A 7 4.92 -8.92 6.46
N LEU A 8 5.71 -7.93 6.89
CA LEU A 8 7.15 -8.11 7.12
C LEU A 8 7.47 -9.02 8.32
N ILE A 9 6.79 -8.83 9.45
CA ILE A 9 7.02 -9.62 10.67
C ILE A 9 6.73 -11.12 10.43
N PRO A 10 5.60 -11.53 9.82
CA PRO A 10 5.34 -12.93 9.51
C PRO A 10 6.36 -13.54 8.53
N ILE A 11 6.86 -12.79 7.54
CA ILE A 11 7.92 -13.28 6.65
C ILE A 11 9.16 -13.66 7.46
N ILE A 12 9.62 -12.76 8.35
CA ILE A 12 10.81 -12.98 9.19
C ILE A 12 10.59 -14.18 10.12
N ILE A 13 9.44 -14.24 10.81
CA ILE A 13 9.11 -15.34 11.72
C ILE A 13 9.03 -16.68 10.97
N GLY A 14 8.40 -16.70 9.78
CA GLY A 14 8.28 -17.89 8.95
C GLY A 14 9.63 -18.42 8.49
N LEU A 15 10.55 -17.52 8.09
CA LEU A 15 11.92 -17.88 7.70
C LEU A 15 12.72 -18.42 8.88
N MET A 16 12.58 -17.82 10.08
CA MET A 16 13.25 -18.31 11.29
C MET A 16 12.79 -19.70 11.74
N HIS A 17 11.50 -20.02 11.54
CA HIS A 17 10.93 -21.32 11.92
C HIS A 17 10.96 -22.36 10.78
N GLY A 18 11.47 -22.01 9.60
CA GLY A 18 11.42 -22.89 8.42
C GLY A 18 10.01 -23.17 7.89
N SER A 19 9.02 -22.37 8.29
CA SER A 19 7.62 -22.55 7.91
C SER A 19 7.30 -21.77 6.64
N ILE A 20 7.37 -22.48 5.52
CA ILE A 20 7.03 -21.97 4.18
C ILE A 20 5.64 -21.33 4.15
N LEU A 21 4.69 -21.88 4.91
CA LEU A 21 3.30 -21.43 4.92
C LEU A 21 3.16 -20.04 5.58
N ILE A 22 3.90 -19.78 6.66
CA ILE A 22 3.90 -18.48 7.36
C ILE A 22 4.64 -17.44 6.51
N SER A 23 5.76 -17.81 5.89
CA SER A 23 6.48 -16.94 4.96
C SER A 23 5.61 -16.56 3.76
N LEU A 24 4.91 -17.53 3.16
CA LEU A 24 4.02 -17.28 2.02
C LEU A 24 2.86 -16.34 2.39
N LEU A 25 2.25 -16.54 3.56
CA LEU A 25 1.19 -15.66 4.05
C LEU A 25 1.69 -14.21 4.20
N GLY A 26 2.86 -14.03 4.81
CA GLY A 26 3.48 -12.71 4.93
C GLY A 26 3.83 -12.09 3.57
N THR A 27 4.29 -12.89 2.59
CA THR A 27 4.55 -12.41 1.22
C THR A 27 3.29 -11.93 0.52
N VAL A 28 2.19 -12.69 0.60
CA VAL A 28 0.89 -12.30 0.01
C VAL A 28 0.36 -11.03 0.67
N MET A 29 0.45 -10.93 1.99
CA MET A 29 0.05 -9.73 2.74
C MET A 29 0.90 -8.51 2.38
N THR A 30 2.21 -8.70 2.21
CA THR A 30 3.12 -7.63 1.78
C THR A 30 2.79 -7.17 0.36
N ALA A 31 2.53 -8.11 -0.56
CA ALA A 31 2.12 -7.81 -1.94
C ALA A 31 0.81 -7.01 -1.99
N GLY A 32 -0.19 -7.38 -1.19
CA GLY A 32 -1.45 -6.63 -1.10
C GLY A 32 -1.26 -5.19 -0.59
N ALA A 33 -0.35 -5.01 0.37
CA ALA A 33 -0.04 -3.68 0.92
C ALA A 33 0.78 -2.78 -0.03
N VAL A 34 1.33 -3.30 -1.14
CA VAL A 34 1.97 -2.47 -2.19
C VAL A 34 0.95 -1.53 -2.86
N GLY A 35 -0.31 -1.97 -3.02
CA GLY A 35 -1.37 -1.13 -3.59
C GLY A 35 -1.62 0.12 -2.75
N ASP A 36 -1.77 -0.06 -1.44
CA ASP A 36 -1.90 1.04 -0.47
C ASP A 36 -0.70 1.98 -0.50
N LEU A 37 0.53 1.42 -0.54
CA LEU A 37 1.75 2.23 -0.59
C LEU A 37 1.83 3.05 -1.89
N MET A 38 1.37 2.50 -3.02
CA MET A 38 1.32 3.21 -4.29
C MET A 38 0.37 4.41 -4.23
N ILE A 39 -0.79 4.24 -3.58
CA ILE A 39 -1.75 5.34 -3.36
C ILE A 39 -1.14 6.42 -2.46
N VAL A 40 -0.56 6.03 -1.31
CA VAL A 40 0.11 6.96 -0.39
C VAL A 40 1.27 7.69 -1.07
N ALA A 41 2.07 6.99 -1.88
CA ALA A 41 3.17 7.59 -2.63
C ALA A 41 2.66 8.59 -3.68
N LYS A 42 1.57 8.30 -4.39
CA LYS A 42 0.93 9.25 -5.31
C LYS A 42 0.45 10.50 -4.57
N ILE A 43 -0.19 10.35 -3.41
CA ILE A 43 -0.69 11.48 -2.61
C ILE A 43 0.48 12.33 -2.08
N LEU A 44 1.49 11.71 -1.48
CA LEU A 44 2.65 12.42 -0.92
C LEU A 44 3.55 13.05 -1.98
N GLY A 45 3.66 12.41 -3.15
CA GLY A 45 4.42 12.94 -4.29
C GLY A 45 3.70 14.10 -5.00
N TYR A 46 2.39 14.23 -4.82
CA TYR A 46 1.60 15.28 -5.45
C TYR A 46 1.66 16.58 -4.63
N LYS A 47 2.64 17.43 -4.95
CA LYS A 47 2.75 18.79 -4.40
C LYS A 47 1.94 19.77 -5.24
N SER A 48 0.74 20.12 -4.79
CA SER A 48 -0.06 21.19 -5.40
C SER A 48 -0.28 22.36 -4.43
N SER A 49 -0.22 23.57 -4.97
CA SER A 49 -0.30 24.85 -4.23
C SER A 49 -1.74 25.27 -3.90
N ARG A 50 -2.75 24.44 -4.22
CA ARG A 50 -4.18 24.78 -4.05
C ARG A 50 -4.81 24.09 -2.85
N THR A 51 -5.68 24.86 -2.17
CA THR A 51 -6.28 24.58 -0.86
C THR A 51 -7.40 23.52 -0.86
N LYS A 52 -7.88 23.09 -2.04
CA LYS A 52 -8.95 22.08 -2.17
C LYS A 52 -8.57 21.04 -3.20
N GLN A 53 -8.18 19.86 -2.72
CA GLN A 53 -7.90 18.67 -3.52
C GLN A 53 -8.94 17.62 -3.18
N LEU A 54 -9.59 17.05 -4.19
CA LEU A 54 -10.50 15.92 -4.02
C LEU A 54 -9.75 14.67 -4.48
N ILE A 55 -9.35 13.82 -3.54
CA ILE A 55 -8.70 12.55 -3.82
C ILE A 55 -9.80 11.49 -3.86
N LEU A 56 -10.07 10.97 -5.05
CA LEU A 56 -11.04 9.90 -5.24
C LEU A 56 -10.27 8.61 -5.54
N ASP A 57 -10.52 7.59 -4.73
CA ASP A 57 -10.17 6.22 -5.07
C ASP A 57 -11.16 5.78 -6.18
N HIS A 58 -10.67 5.43 -7.37
CA HIS A 58 -11.51 5.18 -8.56
C HIS A 58 -11.07 3.87 -9.28
N PRO A 59 -11.95 3.14 -9.99
CA PRO A 59 -12.16 1.71 -9.91
C PRO A 59 -11.72 1.02 -11.22
N THR A 60 -10.98 1.75 -12.07
CA THR A 60 -10.72 1.46 -13.49
C THR A 60 -9.25 1.12 -13.75
N GLU A 61 -8.32 1.62 -12.93
CA GLU A 61 -6.89 1.27 -12.94
C GLU A 61 -6.34 1.29 -11.51
N GLY A 62 -5.25 0.56 -11.23
CA GLY A 62 -4.64 0.53 -9.90
C GLY A 62 -4.12 1.90 -9.46
N GLY A 63 -4.74 2.49 -8.42
CA GLY A 63 -4.31 3.73 -7.78
C GLY A 63 -5.45 4.74 -7.59
N CYS A 64 -5.11 6.01 -7.32
CA CYS A 64 -6.08 7.08 -7.11
C CYS A 64 -6.03 8.15 -8.22
N ILE A 65 -7.15 8.85 -8.42
CA ILE A 65 -7.26 10.02 -9.30
C ILE A 65 -7.35 11.28 -8.43
N ILE A 66 -6.52 12.29 -8.73
CA ILE A 66 -6.49 13.56 -7.99
C ILE A 66 -7.20 14.62 -8.84
N PHE A 67 -8.27 15.18 -8.31
CA PHE A 67 -9.00 16.28 -8.95
C PHE A 67 -8.65 17.61 -8.28
N GLU A 68 -8.24 18.58 -9.08
CA GLU A 68 -8.11 19.98 -8.67
C GLU A 68 -9.27 20.80 -9.21
N LYS A 69 -9.92 21.57 -8.33
CA LYS A 69 -10.92 22.55 -8.74
C LYS A 69 -10.23 23.90 -8.97
N GLY A 70 -10.20 24.35 -10.22
CA GLY A 70 -9.82 25.70 -10.63
C GLY A 70 -10.92 26.70 -10.38
#